data_AF-A0A6B3HV10-F1
#
_entry.id   AF-A0A6B3HV10-F1
#
_cell.length_a   1.000
_cell.length_b   1.000
_cell.length_c   1.000
_cell.angle_alpha   90.00
_cell.angle_beta   90.00
_cell.angle_gamma   90.00
#
_symmetry.space_group_name_H-M   'P 1'
#
loop_
_entity.id
_entity.type
_entity.pdbx_description
1 polymer ?
#
loop_
_entity_poly.entity_id
_entity_poly.type
_entity_poly.pdbx_seq_one_letter_code
_entity_poly.pdbx_strand_id
1 'polypeptide(L)' 'VLLDRLPDVDLAVPAEQLTRRPSPWLRGLTDLPVLFTPTPALGRPGSFGGPA' A
#
# COMPACT_ATOMS: atom_id res chain seq x y z
N VAL A 1 -3.13 -4.03 12.52
CA VAL A 1 -4.49 -3.45 12.35
C VAL A 1 -4.79 -3.00 10.90
N LEU A 2 -3.84 -3.05 9.96
CA LEU A 2 -4.08 -2.71 8.55
C LEU A 2 -4.83 -3.84 7.79
N LEU A 3 -4.42 -5.09 7.99
CA LEU A 3 -5.01 -6.28 7.35
C LEU A 3 -6.47 -6.53 7.74
N ASP A 4 -6.93 -5.99 8.87
CA ASP A 4 -8.32 -6.07 9.32
C ASP A 4 -9.25 -5.17 8.50
N ARG A 5 -8.70 -4.14 7.86
CA ARG A 5 -9.47 -3.15 7.07
C ARG A 5 -9.41 -3.39 5.56
N LEU A 6 -8.45 -4.18 5.10
CA LEU A 6 -8.28 -4.56 3.71
C LEU A 6 -8.01 -6.07 3.67
N PRO A 7 -9.06 -6.90 3.82
CA PRO A 7 -8.91 -8.35 3.73
C PRO A 7 -8.51 -8.78 2.31
N ASP A 8 -8.90 -8.03 1.28
CA ASP A 8 -8.64 -8.31 -0.14
C ASP A 8 -7.43 -7.52 -0.68
N VAL A 9 -6.23 -7.75 -0.11
CA VAL A 9 -4.97 -7.15 -0.61
C VAL A 9 -4.18 -8.21 -1.37
N ASP A 10 -4.05 -8.00 -2.67
CA ASP A 10 -3.23 -8.84 -3.55
C ASP A 10 -2.03 -8.06 -4.07
N LEU A 11 -0.93 -8.77 -4.39
CA LEU A 11 0.20 -8.14 -5.06
C LEU A 11 -0.20 -7.75 -6.48
N ALA A 12 0.09 -6.49 -6.87
CA ALA A 12 -0.17 -6.02 -8.22
C ALA A 12 0.77 -6.65 -9.26
N VAL A 13 1.87 -7.25 -8.81
CA VAL A 13 2.90 -7.90 -9.63
C VAL A 13 3.32 -9.23 -9.00
N PRO A 14 3.85 -10.19 -9.77
CA PRO A 14 4.42 -11.42 -9.22
C PRO A 14 5.51 -11.12 -8.18
N ALA A 15 5.60 -11.95 -7.14
CA ALA A 15 6.51 -11.73 -6.01
C ALA A 15 7.99 -11.66 -6.41
N GLU A 16 8.35 -12.30 -7.52
CA GLU A 16 9.70 -12.34 -8.09
C GLU A 16 10.09 -11.00 -8.72
N GLN A 17 9.11 -10.17 -9.10
CA GLN A 17 9.32 -8.83 -9.67
C GLN A 17 9.42 -7.74 -8.59
N LEU A 18 9.26 -8.10 -7.31
CA LEU A 18 9.36 -7.14 -6.22
C LEU A 18 10.81 -6.66 -6.07
N THR A 19 11.02 -5.37 -6.29
CA THR A 19 12.33 -4.74 -6.17
C THR A 19 12.77 -4.75 -4.71
N ARG A 20 13.89 -5.43 -4.44
CA ARG A 20 14.54 -5.40 -3.12
C ARG A 20 15.35 -4.13 -2.97
N ARG A 21 15.34 -3.56 -1.76
CA ARG A 21 16.23 -2.45 -1.45
C ARG A 21 17.68 -2.93 -1.47
N PRO A 22 18.58 -2.24 -2.20
CA PRO A 22 20.01 -2.46 -2.07
C PRO A 22 20.47 -1.81 -0.76
N SER A 23 20.27 -2.47 0.38
CA SER A 23 20.74 -1.97 1.68
C SER A 23 21.55 -3.05 2.40
N PRO A 24 22.78 -2.73 2.86
CA PRO A 24 23.64 -3.72 3.55
C PRO A 24 23.12 -4.12 4.94
N TRP A 25 22.31 -3.27 5.58
CA TRP A 25 21.83 -3.48 6.95
C TRP A 25 20.32 -3.75 7.04
N LEU A 26 19.54 -3.25 6.09
CA LEU A 26 18.07 -3.39 6.09
C LEU A 26 17.62 -4.29 4.95
N ARG A 27 17.04 -5.45 5.27
CA ARG A 27 16.27 -6.21 4.30
C ARG A 27 14.86 -5.64 4.22
N GLY A 28 14.55 -5.00 3.11
CA GLY A 28 13.20 -4.50 2.80
C GLY A 28 12.97 -4.47 1.30
N LEU A 29 11.70 -4.39 0.91
CA LEU A 29 11.32 -4.08 -0.47
C LEU A 29 11.39 -2.56 -0.68
N THR A 30 11.78 -2.15 -1.88
CA THR A 30 11.79 -0.73 -2.27
C THR A 30 10.36 -0.28 -2.50
N ASP A 31 9.60 -1.13 -3.17
CA ASP A 31 8.19 -0.91 -3.48
C ASP A 31 7.41 -2.20 -3.20
N LEU A 32 6.19 -2.03 -2.70
CA LEU A 32 5.24 -3.12 -2.51
C LEU A 32 3.93 -2.73 -3.21
N PRO A 33 3.87 -2.91 -4.55
CA PRO A 33 2.68 -2.58 -5.30
C PRO A 33 1.58 -3.60 -5.00
N VAL A 34 0.45 -3.10 -4.49
CA VAL A 34 -0.71 -3.91 -4.10
C VAL A 34 -1.97 -3.40 -4.77
N LEU A 35 -2.86 -4.33 -5.09
CA LEU A 35 -4.22 -4.05 -5.51
C LEU A 35 -5.14 -4.34 -4.33
N PHE A 36 -6.12 -3.49 -4.13
CA PHE A 36 -7.16 -3.69 -3.14
C PHE A 36 -8.46 -3.08 -3.63
N THR A 37 -9.58 -3.65 -3.20
CA THR A 37 -10.89 -3.06 -3.46
C THR A 37 -11.00 -1.76 -2.67
N PRO A 38 -11.23 -0.59 -3.30
CA PRO A 38 -11.31 0.68 -2.61
C PRO A 38 -12.49 0.67 -1.63
N THR A 39 -12.16 0.52 -0.35
CA THR A 39 -13.13 0.52 0.74
C THR A 39 -13.14 1.94 1.33
N PRO A 40 -14.31 2.53 1.63
CA PRO A 40 -14.38 3.85 2.22
C PRO A 40 -13.46 3.92 3.44
N ALA A 41 -12.54 4.88 3.43
CA ALA A 41 -11.56 5.05 4.50
C ALA A 41 -12.30 5.16 5.83
N LEU A 42 -12.02 4.23 6.76
CA LEU A 42 -12.53 4.29 8.12
C LEU A 42 -11.71 5.34 8.89
N GLY A 43 -12.00 6.58 8.54
CA GLY A 43 -11.30 7.81 8.88
C GLY A 43 -11.87 8.88 7.97
N ARG A 44 -12.64 9.80 8.55
CA ARG A 44 -13.36 10.88 7.86
C ARG A 44 -12.60 11.36 6.61
N PRO A 45 -13.19 11.33 5.40
CA PRO A 45 -12.67 12.13 4.28
C PRO A 45 -12.90 13.61 4.63
N GLY A 46 -12.02 14.13 5.49
CA GLY A 46 -12.03 15.50 5.95
C GLY A 46 -10.98 16.25 5.18
N SER A 47 -11.45 16.99 4.18
CA SER A 47 -10.73 18.12 3.59
C SER A 47 -9.59 17.76 2.63
N PHE A 48 -9.93 17.22 1.45
CA PHE A 48 -9.24 17.71 0.25
C PHE A 48 -9.75 19.13 0.01
N GLY A 49 -9.19 20.09 0.73
CA GLY A 49 -9.52 21.50 0.56
C GLY A 49 -9.08 21.96 -0.83
N GLY A 50 -10.02 22.47 -1.61
CA GLY A 50 -9.71 23.53 -2.57
C GLY A 50 -9.12 24.73 -1.81
N PRO A 51 -8.40 25.64 -2.51
CA PRO A 51 -9.14 26.67 -3.24
C PRO A 51 -8.55 27.16 -4.57
N ALA A 52 -9.46 27.75 -5.36
CA ALA A 52 -9.32 28.63 -6.53
C ALA A 52 -9.01 27.99 -7.89
#